data_AF-A0A3D0TLS4-F1
#
_entry.id   AF-A0A3D0TLS4-F1
#
_cell.length_a   1.000
_cell.length_b   1.000
_cell.length_c   1.000
_cell.angle_alpha   90.00
_cell.angle_beta   90.00
_cell.angle_gamma   90.00
#
_symmetry.space_group_name_H-M   'P 1'
#
loop_
_entity.id
_entity.type
_entity.pdbx_description
1 polymer ?
#
loop_
_entity_poly.entity_id
_entity_poly.type
_entity_poly.pdbx_seq_one_letter_code
_entity_poly.pdbx_strand_id
1 'polypeptide(L)'
;MREKVQDGEYLSETADVTNPILLGRHLQKLLQAKLGETLIFIGQGADGSIANDLFTVVGIVGKSSADAESRMIYMTLESAQEFLSLGERIHE
;
A
#
# COMPACT_ATOMS: atom_id res chain seq x y z
N MET A 1 2.02 -13.08 -5.01
CA MET A 1 1.29 -11.79 -4.93
C MET A 1 1.03 -11.16 -6.29
N ARG A 2 2.00 -11.15 -7.23
CA ARG A 2 1.79 -10.63 -8.60
C ARG A 2 0.53 -11.15 -9.30
N GLU A 3 0.28 -12.46 -9.27
CA GLU A 3 -0.92 -13.09 -9.86
C GLU A 3 -2.26 -12.68 -9.19
N LYS A 4 -2.20 -12.06 -8.02
CA LYS A 4 -3.38 -11.59 -7.28
C LYS A 4 -3.76 -10.15 -7.67
N VAL A 5 -2.91 -9.42 -8.38
CA VAL A 5 -3.25 -8.12 -8.96
C VAL A 5 -4.31 -8.34 -10.03
N GLN A 6 -5.45 -7.68 -9.88
CA GLN A 6 -6.56 -7.77 -10.82
C GLN A 6 -6.60 -6.57 -11.77
N ASP A 7 -6.19 -5.40 -11.29
CA ASP A 7 -6.17 -4.15 -12.04
C ASP A 7 -4.85 -3.41 -11.72
N GLY A 8 -4.24 -2.75 -12.71
CA GLY A 8 -3.00 -1.99 -12.54
C GLY A 8 -1.73 -2.86 -12.58
N GLU A 9 -0.68 -2.39 -11.92
CA GLU A 9 0.68 -2.92 -12.00
C GLU A 9 1.16 -3.46 -10.65
N TYR A 10 2.09 -4.42 -10.67
CA TYR A 10 2.70 -4.91 -9.44
C TYR A 10 3.83 -3.97 -8.99
N LEU A 11 4.11 -3.89 -7.69
CA LEU A 11 5.04 -2.90 -7.10
C LEU A 11 6.44 -2.87 -7.75
N SER A 12 6.94 -4.01 -8.23
CA SER A 12 8.27 -4.06 -8.89
C SER A 12 8.30 -3.43 -10.29
N GLU A 13 7.14 -3.13 -10.86
CA GLU A 13 6.99 -2.55 -12.20
C GLU A 13 6.82 -1.03 -12.15
N THR A 14 6.64 -0.47 -10.97
CA THR A 14 6.29 0.94 -10.73
C THR A 14 7.44 1.68 -10.05
N ALA A 15 8.68 1.44 -10.49
CA ALA A 15 9.89 1.96 -9.86
C ALA A 15 10.02 3.50 -9.93
N ASP A 16 9.30 4.13 -10.85
CA ASP A 16 9.21 5.57 -11.06
C ASP A 16 8.09 6.24 -10.24
N VAL A 17 7.21 5.44 -9.62
CA VAL A 17 6.09 5.94 -8.81
C VAL A 17 6.56 6.11 -7.36
N THR A 18 6.35 7.30 -6.80
CA THR A 18 6.61 7.54 -5.38
C THR A 18 5.57 6.82 -4.52
N ASN A 19 6.05 6.08 -3.51
CA ASN A 19 5.24 5.38 -2.51
C ASN A 19 4.09 4.55 -3.13
N PRO A 20 4.40 3.58 -4.01
CA PRO A 20 3.39 2.80 -4.69
C PRO A 20 2.75 1.79 -3.72
N ILE A 21 1.43 1.65 -3.82
CA ILE A 21 0.67 0.66 -3.04
C ILE A 21 -0.23 -0.21 -3.89
N LEU A 22 -0.40 -1.45 -3.44
CA LEU A 22 -1.50 -2.31 -3.87
C LEU A 22 -2.63 -2.20 -2.85
N LEU A 23 -3.81 -1.80 -3.32
CA LEU A 23 -4.98 -1.63 -2.50
C LEU A 23 -5.91 -2.85 -2.62
N GLY A 24 -6.29 -3.44 -1.49
CA GLY A 24 -7.29 -4.52 -1.48
C GLY A 24 -8.65 -4.05 -2.00
N ARG A 25 -9.32 -4.91 -2.79
CA ARG A 25 -10.60 -4.59 -3.45
C ARG A 25 -11.71 -4.12 -2.50
N HIS A 26 -11.75 -4.60 -1.26
CA HIS A 26 -12.74 -4.12 -0.29
C HIS A 26 -12.44 -2.68 0.14
N LEU A 27 -11.18 -2.37 0.44
CA LEU A 27 -10.74 -1.01 0.77
C LEU A 27 -10.92 -0.04 -0.40
N GLN A 28 -10.59 -0.48 -1.62
CA GLN A 28 -10.81 0.29 -2.86
C GLN A 28 -12.25 0.75 -2.99
N LYS A 29 -13.22 -0.15 -2.80
CA LYS A 29 -14.65 0.19 -2.83
C LYS A 29 -15.08 1.10 -1.69
N LEU A 30 -14.59 0.83 -0.48
CA LEU A 30 -14.94 1.59 0.72
C LEU A 30 -14.48 3.05 0.60
N LEU A 31 -13.23 3.26 0.16
CA LEU A 31 -12.61 4.57 0.00
C LEU A 31 -12.97 5.23 -1.34
N GLN A 32 -13.60 4.49 -2.26
CA GLN A 32 -13.86 4.89 -3.65
C GLN A 32 -12.60 5.31 -4.42
N ALA A 33 -11.44 4.80 -4.00
CA ALA A 33 -10.15 5.09 -4.59
C ALA A 33 -10.01 4.44 -5.97
N LYS A 34 -9.24 5.06 -6.85
CA LYS A 34 -8.94 4.57 -8.21
C LYS A 34 -7.44 4.42 -8.42
N LEU A 35 -7.08 3.66 -9.46
CA LEU A 35 -5.71 3.59 -9.95
C LEU A 35 -5.20 5.00 -10.29
N GLY A 36 -3.99 5.31 -9.87
CA GLY A 36 -3.33 6.61 -10.04
C GLY A 36 -3.74 7.67 -9.01
N GLU A 37 -4.75 7.42 -8.16
CA GLU A 37 -5.09 8.34 -7.08
C GLU A 37 -4.14 8.15 -5.89
N THR A 38 -3.99 9.23 -5.13
CA THR A 38 -3.14 9.27 -3.94
C THR A 38 -3.99 9.23 -2.68
N LEU A 39 -3.60 8.40 -1.72
CA LEU A 39 -4.20 8.30 -0.40
C LEU A 39 -3.24 8.89 0.63
N ILE A 40 -3.79 9.60 1.61
CA ILE A 40 -3.03 10.06 2.77
C ILE A 40 -3.08 9.00 3.86
N PHE A 41 -1.92 8.55 4.33
CA PHE A 41 -1.82 7.63 5.45
C PHE A 41 -1.36 8.40 6.67
N ILE A 42 -2.07 8.22 7.79
CA ILE A 42 -1.74 8.83 9.07
C ILE A 42 -1.54 7.71 10.07
N GLY A 43 -0.42 7.73 10.77
CA GLY A 43 -0.07 6.74 11.77
C GLY A 43 0.94 7.28 12.76
N GLN A 44 1.51 6.36 13.54
CA GLN A 44 2.57 6.65 14.48
C GLN A 44 3.82 5.88 14.07
N GLY A 45 4.95 6.58 13.96
CA GLY A 45 6.25 5.97 13.74
C GLY A 45 6.71 5.17 14.96
N ALA A 46 7.64 4.24 14.76
CA ALA A 46 8.22 3.44 15.83
C ALA A 46 9.04 4.25 16.85
N ASP A 47 9.38 5.50 16.51
CA ASP A 47 10.02 6.48 17.38
C ASP A 47 9.01 7.37 18.14
N GLY A 48 7.71 7.14 17.94
CA GLY A 48 6.63 7.93 18.55
C GLY A 48 6.27 9.21 17.78
N SER A 49 6.91 9.47 16.64
CA SER A 49 6.53 10.57 15.76
C SER A 49 5.17 10.34 15.09
N ILE A 50 4.55 11.41 14.61
CA ILE A 50 3.39 11.30 13.72
C ILE A 50 3.90 11.01 12.32
N ALA A 51 3.53 9.85 11.79
CA ALA A 51 3.77 9.47 10.41
C ALA A 51 2.62 9.99 9.55
N ASN A 52 2.94 10.78 8.53
CA ASN A 52 1.98 11.22 7.53
C ASN A 52 2.66 11.23 6.16
N ASP A 53 2.15 10.45 5.24
CA ASP A 53 2.68 10.40 3.89
C ASP A 53 1.59 10.10 2.86
N LEU A 54 1.91 10.40 1.60
CA LEU A 54 1.07 10.20 0.43
C LEU A 54 1.48 8.91 -0.28
N PHE A 55 0.50 8.07 -0.58
CA PHE A 55 0.69 6.78 -1.23
C PHE A 55 -0.13 6.67 -2.50
N THR A 56 0.51 6.28 -3.61
CA THR A 56 -0.14 6.18 -4.92
C THR A 56 -0.69 4.79 -5.15
N VAL A 57 -1.98 4.69 -5.47
CA VAL A 57 -2.62 3.41 -5.79
C VAL A 57 -2.19 2.96 -7.19
N VAL A 58 -1.29 1.98 -7.27
CA VAL A 58 -0.79 1.46 -8.56
C VAL A 58 -1.44 0.16 -9.00
N GLY A 59 -2.05 -0.56 -8.06
CA GLY A 59 -2.71 -1.83 -8.36
C GLY A 59 -3.80 -2.18 -7.36
N ILE A 60 -4.75 -3.00 -7.79
CA ILE A 60 -5.85 -3.53 -6.97
C ILE A 60 -5.71 -5.04 -6.82
N VAL A 61 -5.75 -5.53 -5.58
CA VAL A 61 -5.61 -6.96 -5.27
C VAL A 61 -6.89 -7.58 -4.68
N GLY A 62 -7.05 -8.87 -4.91
CA GLY A 62 -8.24 -9.63 -4.52
C GLY A 62 -9.34 -9.56 -5.57
N LYS A 63 -9.97 -10.69 -5.85
CA LYS A 63 -11.09 -10.87 -6.78
C LYS A 63 -12.43 -10.56 -6.12
N SER A 64 -12.57 -10.94 -4.85
CA SER A 64 -13.78 -10.77 -4.05
C SER A 64 -13.47 -10.14 -2.70
N SER A 65 -14.48 -9.56 -2.05
CA SER A 65 -14.39 -9.05 -0.67
C SER A 65 -14.22 -10.15 0.38
N ALA A 66 -14.34 -11.42 -0.02
CA ALA A 66 -14.06 -12.58 0.81
C ALA A 66 -12.57 -12.97 0.81
N ASP A 67 -11.78 -12.45 -0.13
CA ASP A 67 -10.37 -12.81 -0.27
C ASP A 67 -9.55 -12.16 0.86
N ALA A 68 -8.54 -12.87 1.37
CA ALA A 68 -7.72 -12.42 2.48
C ALA A 68 -7.03 -11.07 2.18
N GLU A 69 -6.49 -10.91 0.98
CA GLU A 69 -5.84 -9.67 0.53
C GLU A 69 -6.80 -8.48 0.34
N SER A 70 -8.12 -8.72 0.26
CA SER A 70 -9.08 -7.67 -0.12
C SER A 70 -9.18 -6.54 0.91
N ARG A 71 -8.77 -6.81 2.16
CA ARG A 71 -8.76 -5.87 3.29
C ARG A 71 -7.36 -5.39 3.66
N MET A 72 -6.36 -5.72 2.85
CA MET A 72 -4.96 -5.39 3.10
C MET A 72 -4.47 -4.29 2.16
N ILE A 73 -3.40 -3.63 2.57
CA ILE A 73 -2.59 -2.76 1.72
C ILE A 73 -1.20 -3.37 1.68
N TYR A 74 -0.60 -3.40 0.49
CA TYR A 74 0.78 -3.84 0.32
C TYR A 74 1.60 -2.68 -0.25
N MET A 75 2.81 -2.51 0.26
CA MET A 75 3.79 -1.53 -0.19
C MET A 75 5.17 -2.16 -0.21
N THR A 76 6.16 -1.45 -0.72
CA THR A 76 7.54 -1.89 -0.63
C THR A 76 8.02 -1.85 0.81
N LEU A 77 9.03 -2.67 1.13
CA LEU A 77 9.67 -2.64 2.43
C LEU A 77 10.28 -1.25 2.71
N GLU A 78 10.91 -0.66 1.70
CA GLU A 78 11.51 0.68 1.77
C GLU A 78 10.47 1.74 2.18
N SER A 79 9.33 1.82 1.49
CA SER A 79 8.26 2.76 1.85
C SER A 79 7.72 2.53 3.25
N ALA A 80 7.63 1.27 3.71
CA ALA A 80 7.20 0.97 5.07
C ALA A 80 8.23 1.42 6.12
N GLN A 81 9.53 1.21 5.86
CA GLN A 81 10.61 1.61 6.75
C GLN A 81 10.69 3.12 6.91
N GLU A 82 10.51 3.87 5.82
CA GLU A 82 10.45 5.33 5.83
C GLU A 82 9.20 5.82 6.56
N PHE A 83 8.02 5.36 6.15
CA PHE A 83 6.74 5.79 6.72
C PHE A 83 6.67 5.55 8.24
N LEU A 84 7.14 4.40 8.71
CA LEU A 84 7.07 4.03 10.12
C LEU A 84 8.34 4.37 10.92
N SER A 85 9.31 5.10 10.35
CA SER A 85 10.58 5.45 11.01
C SER A 85 11.31 4.23 11.61
N LEU A 86 11.30 3.12 10.87
CA LEU A 86 11.90 1.85 11.33
C LEU A 86 13.43 1.86 11.16
N GLY A 87 13.94 2.54 10.13
CA GLY A 87 15.32 2.33 9.67
C GLY A 87 15.53 0.85 9.32
N GLU A 88 16.70 0.28 9.63
CA GLU A 88 16.99 -1.15 9.41
C GLU A 88 16.32 -2.10 10.43
N ARG A 89 15.49 -1.59 11.35
CA ARG A 89 14.86 -2.39 12.41
C ARG A 89 13.58 -3.04 11.92
N ILE A 90 13.72 -4.19 11.28
CA ILE A 90 12.62 -5.05 10.83
C ILE A 90 12.57 -6.32 11.67
N HIS A 91 11.37 -6.67 12.16
CA HIS A 91 11.10 -7.94 12.84
C HIS A 91 9.89 -8.61 12.19
N GLU A 92 9.88 -9.95 12.19
CA GLU A 92 8.84 -10.79 11.58
C GLU A 92 7.49 -10.66 12.30
#